data_AF-A0A9P9LDC7-F1
#
_entry.id   AF-A0A9P9LDC7-F1
#
_cell.length_a   1.000
_cell.length_b   1.000
_cell.length_c   1.000
_cell.angle_alpha   90.00
_cell.angle_beta   90.00
_cell.angle_gamma   90.00
#
_symmetry.space_group_name_H-M   'P 1'
#
loop_
_entity.id
_entity.type
_entity.pdbx_description
1 polymer ?
#
loop_
_entity_poly.entity_id
_entity_poly.type
_entity_poly.pdbx_seq_one_letter_code
_entity_poly.pdbx_strand_id
1 'polypeptide(L)'
;MDLNTSAKSVSGPQWDKIGAVGTWVGIFISLVALVPVIAYLWRNAKSLFPDQTPTEHPKPETCPRFKWIDVQKNGLDPRIHVCTPNGFCRHDHAVTHVQEISCWEGTTSFASLFNQAWALARTTGKRVDKPEVLPSGHSFICTDARTVLSFLMCTVPKGKPWEAQSKTLNYGQACVSLITSPVKSSKTGETGIITAHVHGIIPDRQKRLLKSEVQRMLDGYPPWYREVLTTRAGVEFDFPLDSADKAYRGGWIIAVGLRNAKDVRLEPLPVYRCYGEKPNPDWRQNGLLWRRAVYRCYEVLERFILPLPKFQHDINIELAIKSLKYLWEEKTGSGMESIVCRSQLRGPDDLPDRGHLTGGQCFLAMRIFNEFRELSDEEVEGLGKILVPVLTAVVWGAFEVIQYLKDTGKELYIPENLGDFDTEVFLRDCFTDIPLE
;
A
#
# COMPACT_ATOMS: atom_id res chain seq x y z
N MET A 1 -109.06 -22.27 29.49
CA MET A 1 -108.62 -21.31 30.53
C MET A 1 -107.40 -21.91 31.20
N ASP A 2 -106.55 -21.03 31.72
CA ASP A 2 -105.30 -21.27 32.46
C ASP A 2 -104.01 -21.33 31.64
N LEU A 3 -103.52 -20.10 31.43
CA LEU A 3 -102.13 -19.70 31.38
C LEU A 3 -101.30 -20.45 32.43
N ASN A 4 -100.17 -21.04 32.03
CA ASN A 4 -99.07 -21.25 32.96
C ASN A 4 -97.72 -21.02 32.28
N THR A 5 -97.11 -19.92 32.68
CA THR A 5 -95.77 -19.42 32.37
C THR A 5 -94.69 -20.38 32.87
N SER A 6 -93.81 -20.87 31.98
CA SER A 6 -92.57 -21.57 32.35
C SER A 6 -91.36 -20.69 32.02
N ALA A 7 -90.65 -20.31 33.08
CA ALA A 7 -89.43 -19.52 33.03
C ALA A 7 -88.27 -20.32 32.43
N LYS A 8 -87.62 -19.76 31.40
CA LYS A 8 -86.32 -20.24 30.90
C LYS A 8 -85.24 -19.82 31.89
N SER A 9 -84.52 -20.80 32.45
CA SER A 9 -83.34 -20.56 33.26
C SER A 9 -82.22 -19.95 32.40
N VAL A 10 -81.74 -18.78 32.82
CA VAL A 10 -80.54 -18.15 32.26
C VAL A 10 -79.35 -18.93 32.81
N SER A 11 -78.66 -19.68 31.96
CA SER A 11 -77.39 -20.31 32.29
C SER A 11 -76.35 -19.22 32.54
N GLY A 12 -75.86 -19.14 33.78
CA GLY A 12 -74.79 -18.21 34.16
C GLY A 12 -73.51 -18.42 33.33
N PRO A 13 -72.67 -17.38 33.22
CA PRO A 13 -71.45 -17.42 32.42
C PRO A 13 -70.51 -18.57 32.85
N GLN A 14 -70.08 -19.38 31.88
CA GLN A 14 -69.07 -20.43 32.06
C GLN A 14 -67.68 -19.79 32.29
N TRP A 15 -67.38 -19.44 33.54
CA TRP A 15 -66.10 -18.87 33.97
C TRP A 15 -64.89 -19.79 33.70
N ASP A 16 -65.11 -21.11 33.61
CA ASP A 16 -64.04 -22.09 33.38
C ASP A 16 -63.37 -21.97 32.01
N LYS A 17 -64.07 -21.44 31.00
CA LYS A 17 -63.49 -21.22 29.66
C LYS A 17 -62.62 -19.96 29.59
N ILE A 18 -62.86 -18.98 30.46
CA ILE A 18 -62.09 -17.72 30.50
C ILE A 18 -60.72 -17.97 31.15
N GLY A 19 -60.66 -18.83 32.17
CA GLY A 19 -59.40 -19.24 32.80
C GLY A 19 -58.42 -19.89 31.82
N ALA A 20 -58.90 -20.83 31.00
CA ALA A 20 -58.06 -21.54 30.04
C ALA A 20 -57.48 -20.60 28.96
N VAL A 21 -58.27 -19.66 28.44
CA VAL A 21 -57.81 -18.68 27.44
C VAL A 21 -56.75 -17.75 28.02
N GLY A 22 -56.92 -17.30 29.27
CA GLY A 22 -55.94 -16.46 29.96
C GLY A 22 -54.58 -17.15 30.13
N THR A 23 -54.57 -18.44 30.47
CA THR A 23 -53.32 -19.21 30.63
C THR A 23 -52.58 -19.36 29.29
N TRP A 24 -53.29 -19.66 28.20
CA TRP A 24 -52.66 -19.80 26.87
C TRP A 24 -52.10 -18.47 26.35
N VAL A 25 -52.80 -17.36 26.57
CA VAL A 25 -52.31 -16.02 26.20
C VAL A 25 -51.06 -15.65 27.02
N GLY A 26 -51.05 -15.94 28.32
CA GLY A 26 -49.88 -15.70 29.18
C GLY A 26 -48.64 -16.49 28.76
N ILE A 27 -48.81 -17.77 28.41
CA ILE A 27 -47.72 -18.61 27.88
C ILE A 27 -47.21 -18.08 26.54
N PHE A 28 -48.12 -17.69 25.64
CA PHE A 28 -47.74 -17.17 24.33
C PHE A 28 -46.96 -15.85 24.43
N ILE A 29 -47.42 -14.91 25.27
CA ILE A 29 -46.70 -13.64 25.52
C ILE A 29 -45.32 -13.90 26.12
N SER A 30 -45.21 -14.86 27.06
CA SER A 30 -43.93 -15.22 27.68
C SER A 30 -42.95 -15.83 26.68
N LEU A 31 -43.43 -16.68 25.77
CA LEU A 31 -42.60 -17.27 24.71
C LEU A 31 -42.13 -16.23 23.69
N VAL A 32 -43.01 -15.31 23.28
CA VAL A 32 -42.65 -14.22 22.34
C VAL A 32 -41.63 -13.27 22.98
N ALA A 33 -41.76 -12.97 24.28
CA ALA A 33 -40.81 -12.14 25.02
C ALA A 33 -39.43 -12.82 25.19
N LEU A 34 -39.37 -14.15 25.14
CA LEU A 34 -38.12 -14.91 25.23
C LEU A 34 -37.35 -14.98 23.90
N VAL A 35 -38.01 -14.82 22.75
CA VAL A 35 -37.35 -14.89 21.43
C VAL A 35 -36.18 -13.91 21.29
N PRO A 36 -36.29 -12.60 21.65
CA PRO A 36 -35.18 -11.66 21.58
C PRO A 36 -34.03 -12.03 22.52
N VAL A 37 -34.35 -12.54 23.71
CA VAL A 37 -33.35 -12.95 24.72
C VAL A 37 -32.58 -14.18 24.23
N ILE A 38 -33.27 -15.18 23.69
CA ILE A 38 -32.66 -16.37 23.11
C ILE A 38 -31.80 -15.98 21.89
N ALA A 39 -32.28 -15.09 21.02
CA ALA A 39 -31.50 -14.61 19.88
C ALA A 39 -30.23 -13.83 20.32
N TYR A 40 -30.34 -13.01 21.37
CA TYR A 40 -29.21 -12.30 21.95
C TYR A 40 -28.20 -13.25 22.60
N LEU A 41 -28.67 -14.24 23.36
CA LEU A 41 -27.82 -15.27 23.97
C LEU A 41 -27.17 -16.15 22.91
N TRP A 42 -27.88 -16.51 21.84
CA TRP A 42 -27.33 -17.28 20.73
C TRP A 42 -26.25 -16.49 19.98
N ARG A 43 -26.45 -15.18 19.77
CA ARG A 43 -25.47 -14.30 19.11
C ARG A 43 -24.19 -14.14 19.93
N ASN A 44 -24.32 -14.03 21.26
CA ASN A 44 -23.18 -13.98 22.18
C ASN A 44 -22.53 -15.35 22.42
N ALA A 45 -23.30 -16.43 22.43
CA ALA A 45 -22.76 -17.77 22.46
C ALA A 45 -21.97 -18.07 21.18
N LYS A 46 -22.45 -17.62 20.01
CA LYS A 46 -21.72 -17.77 18.74
C LYS A 46 -20.45 -16.92 18.65
N SER A 47 -20.34 -15.84 19.42
CA SER A 47 -19.08 -15.07 19.53
C SER A 47 -18.11 -15.69 20.54
N LEU A 48 -18.60 -16.38 21.58
CA LEU A 48 -17.80 -17.13 22.55
C LEU A 48 -17.35 -18.50 22.03
N PHE A 49 -18.13 -19.09 21.14
CA PHE A 49 -17.85 -20.34 20.44
C PHE A 49 -17.92 -20.06 18.93
N PRO A 50 -16.92 -19.38 18.35
CA PRO A 50 -16.82 -19.28 16.90
C PRO A 50 -16.89 -20.70 16.35
N ASP A 51 -17.72 -20.93 15.33
CA ASP A 51 -17.96 -22.24 14.71
C ASP A 51 -16.64 -23.01 14.63
N GLN A 52 -16.41 -23.88 15.61
CA GLN A 52 -15.40 -24.93 15.55
C GLN A 52 -16.04 -25.99 14.66
N THR A 53 -16.27 -25.66 13.38
CA THR A 53 -16.21 -26.69 12.37
C THR A 53 -14.95 -27.47 12.70
N PRO A 54 -15.03 -28.79 12.94
CA PRO A 54 -13.86 -29.58 13.28
C PRO A 54 -12.83 -29.25 12.21
N THR A 55 -11.83 -28.47 12.61
CA THR A 55 -10.71 -28.18 11.78
C THR A 55 -10.07 -29.53 11.70
N GLU A 56 -10.30 -30.25 10.59
CA GLU A 56 -9.48 -31.39 10.22
C GLU A 56 -8.07 -30.96 10.59
N HIS A 57 -7.51 -31.59 11.63
CA HIS A 57 -6.17 -31.25 12.08
C HIS A 57 -5.32 -31.33 10.82
N PRO A 58 -4.76 -30.19 10.39
CA PRO A 58 -4.18 -30.11 9.06
C PRO A 58 -3.17 -31.22 8.94
N LYS A 59 -3.31 -32.05 7.90
CA LYS A 59 -2.30 -33.08 7.63
C LYS A 59 -0.95 -32.38 7.68
N PRO A 60 0.01 -32.86 8.51
CA PRO A 60 1.31 -32.20 8.70
C PRO A 60 2.09 -32.01 7.40
N GLU A 61 1.66 -32.69 6.34
CA GLU A 61 2.17 -32.68 4.97
C GLU A 61 1.68 -31.51 4.11
N THR A 62 0.75 -30.67 4.57
CA THR A 62 0.23 -29.54 3.77
C THR A 62 0.32 -28.22 4.53
N CYS A 63 0.53 -27.12 3.81
CA CYS A 63 0.53 -25.78 4.37
C CYS A 63 -0.52 -24.88 3.70
N PRO A 64 -1.08 -23.87 4.41
CA PRO A 64 -1.92 -22.85 3.80
C PRO A 64 -1.18 -22.11 2.67
N ARG A 65 -1.91 -21.75 1.61
CA ARG A 65 -1.40 -20.93 0.51
C ARG A 65 -2.04 -19.55 0.52
N PHE A 66 -1.22 -18.52 0.42
CA PHE A 66 -1.62 -17.13 0.33
C PHE A 66 -0.71 -16.38 -0.65
N LYS A 67 -1.23 -15.94 -1.79
CA LYS A 67 -0.45 -15.26 -2.83
C LYS A 67 -0.89 -13.81 -3.03
N TRP A 68 -0.10 -13.02 -3.76
CA TRP A 68 -0.41 -11.62 -4.03
C TRP A 68 -1.73 -11.46 -4.78
N ILE A 69 -2.05 -12.43 -5.63
CA ILE A 69 -3.33 -12.50 -6.33
C ILE A 69 -4.53 -12.64 -5.38
N ASP A 70 -4.33 -13.17 -4.18
CA ASP A 70 -5.38 -13.32 -3.16
C ASP A 70 -5.62 -12.01 -2.39
N VAL A 71 -4.67 -11.07 -2.40
CA VAL A 71 -4.91 -9.69 -1.96
C VAL A 71 -5.96 -9.10 -2.90
N GLN A 72 -7.19 -8.91 -2.44
CA GLN A 72 -8.30 -8.27 -3.19
C GLN A 72 -8.94 -9.07 -4.34
N LYS A 73 -9.45 -10.27 -4.05
CA LYS A 73 -10.34 -10.95 -5.00
C LYS A 73 -11.80 -10.44 -4.98
N ASN A 74 -12.25 -9.77 -3.90
CA ASN A 74 -13.69 -9.63 -3.60
C ASN A 74 -14.22 -8.19 -3.29
N GLY A 75 -13.55 -7.13 -3.76
CA GLY A 75 -14.26 -5.91 -4.18
C GLY A 75 -14.95 -4.99 -3.15
N LEU A 76 -14.52 -4.92 -1.88
CA LEU A 76 -15.05 -3.89 -0.96
C LEU A 76 -14.06 -2.76 -0.65
N ASP A 77 -12.76 -3.06 -0.61
CA ASP A 77 -11.74 -2.05 -0.31
C ASP A 77 -10.44 -2.35 -1.07
N PRO A 78 -9.98 -1.43 -1.95
CA PRO A 78 -8.74 -1.58 -2.70
C PRO A 78 -7.48 -1.27 -1.88
N ARG A 79 -7.58 -1.01 -0.58
CA ARG A 79 -6.43 -0.83 0.31
C ARG A 79 -5.77 -2.16 0.67
N ILE A 80 -4.45 -2.14 0.85
CA ILE A 80 -3.69 -3.31 1.31
C ILE A 80 -4.02 -3.68 2.75
N HIS A 81 -4.41 -2.68 3.55
CA HIS A 81 -4.74 -2.80 4.96
C HIS A 81 -6.07 -2.09 5.25
N VAL A 82 -6.93 -2.73 6.04
CA VAL A 82 -8.20 -2.12 6.45
C VAL A 82 -8.35 -2.14 7.96
N CYS A 83 -8.31 -0.97 8.59
CA CYS A 83 -8.63 -0.85 10.01
C CYS A 83 -10.13 -1.11 10.19
N THR A 84 -10.51 -2.23 10.81
CA THR A 84 -11.92 -2.47 11.16
C THR A 84 -12.18 -1.96 12.59
N PRO A 85 -13.30 -1.25 12.85
CA PRO A 85 -13.63 -0.72 14.18
C PRO A 85 -13.74 -1.81 15.27
N ASN A 86 -14.01 -3.06 14.88
CA ASN A 86 -14.37 -4.15 15.79
C ASN A 86 -13.31 -5.26 15.90
N GLY A 87 -12.15 -5.16 15.26
CA GLY A 87 -11.21 -6.28 15.29
C GLY A 87 -9.82 -6.03 14.72
N PHE A 88 -8.83 -6.49 15.50
CA PHE A 88 -7.47 -6.85 15.12
C PHE A 88 -6.46 -5.76 14.76
N CYS A 89 -6.84 -4.51 14.50
CA CYS A 89 -5.84 -3.44 14.41
C CYS A 89 -5.53 -2.90 15.82
N ARG A 90 -4.72 -3.62 16.61
CA ARG A 90 -4.15 -3.05 17.84
C ARG A 90 -3.06 -2.07 17.43
N HIS A 91 -3.36 -0.78 17.52
CA HIS A 91 -2.43 0.32 17.23
C HIS A 91 -1.37 0.52 18.32
N ASP A 92 -0.99 -0.52 19.07
CA ASP A 92 0.09 -0.40 20.03
C ASP A 92 1.43 -0.41 19.28
N HIS A 93 1.96 0.80 19.06
CA HIS A 93 3.14 1.11 18.25
C HIS A 93 4.48 0.61 18.84
N ALA A 94 4.45 -0.25 19.87
CA ALA A 94 5.63 -0.68 20.60
C ALA A 94 5.65 -2.18 20.92
N VAL A 95 4.82 -3.00 20.28
CA VAL A 95 4.86 -4.45 20.53
C VAL A 95 6.12 -5.02 19.87
N THR A 96 7.14 -5.26 20.69
CA THR A 96 8.27 -6.11 20.35
C THR A 96 7.74 -7.45 19.88
N HIS A 97 8.28 -7.94 18.76
CA HIS A 97 7.97 -9.24 18.20
C HIS A 97 7.80 -10.30 19.30
N VAL A 98 6.58 -10.80 19.51
CA VAL A 98 6.28 -11.80 20.55
C VAL A 98 6.56 -13.17 19.94
N GLN A 99 7.55 -13.88 20.47
CA GLN A 99 7.97 -15.17 19.94
C GLN A 99 6.84 -16.22 20.03
N GLU A 100 5.95 -16.16 21.03
CA GLU A 100 4.95 -17.19 21.35
C GLU A 100 3.80 -17.38 20.33
N ILE A 101 3.63 -16.48 19.36
CA ILE A 101 2.61 -16.58 18.29
C ILE A 101 3.33 -16.80 16.97
N SER A 102 2.75 -17.60 16.06
CA SER A 102 3.19 -17.68 14.66
C SER A 102 3.58 -16.29 14.14
N CYS A 103 4.86 -16.08 13.79
CA CYS A 103 5.42 -14.73 13.59
C CYS A 103 4.68 -13.93 12.49
N TRP A 104 3.97 -14.62 11.59
CA TRP A 104 3.10 -14.05 10.55
C TRP A 104 1.65 -13.75 10.97
N GLU A 105 1.16 -14.14 12.15
CA GLU A 105 -0.20 -13.85 12.67
C GLU A 105 -0.26 -12.75 13.74
N GLY A 106 0.91 -12.27 14.21
CA GLY A 106 0.98 -11.21 15.22
C GLY A 106 0.38 -9.86 14.79
N THR A 107 0.28 -8.92 15.73
CA THR A 107 -0.28 -7.57 15.49
C THR A 107 0.61 -6.66 14.61
N THR A 108 1.88 -7.03 14.45
CA THR A 108 2.89 -6.36 13.62
C THR A 108 3.43 -7.32 12.55
N SER A 109 2.53 -8.11 11.96
CA SER A 109 2.89 -9.21 11.09
C SER A 109 2.29 -9.09 9.69
N PHE A 110 2.65 -10.06 8.86
CA PHE A 110 2.07 -10.32 7.55
C PHE A 110 0.54 -10.34 7.55
N ALA A 111 -0.09 -11.07 8.48
CA ALA A 111 -1.54 -11.13 8.62
C ALA A 111 -2.14 -9.77 9.00
N SER A 112 -1.42 -8.96 9.77
CA SER A 112 -1.91 -7.62 10.12
C SER A 112 -1.88 -6.67 8.93
N LEU A 113 -0.87 -6.78 8.06
CA LEU A 113 -0.82 -5.97 6.84
C LEU A 113 -1.95 -6.35 5.91
N PHE A 114 -2.03 -7.63 5.54
CA PHE A 114 -2.99 -8.14 4.57
C PHE A 114 -4.29 -8.65 5.21
N ASN A 115 -4.74 -8.05 6.31
CA ASN A 115 -5.73 -8.63 7.22
C ASN A 115 -7.01 -9.17 6.58
N GLN A 116 -7.63 -8.44 5.66
CA GLN A 116 -8.82 -8.91 4.96
C GLN A 116 -8.51 -10.10 4.06
N ALA A 117 -7.44 -9.99 3.27
CA ALA A 117 -7.03 -11.04 2.35
C ALA A 117 -6.61 -12.30 3.12
N TRP A 118 -5.92 -12.12 4.25
CA TRP A 118 -5.51 -13.18 5.16
C TRP A 118 -6.72 -13.93 5.73
N ALA A 119 -7.71 -13.20 6.27
CA ALA A 119 -8.93 -13.79 6.80
C ALA A 119 -9.71 -14.57 5.72
N LEU A 120 -9.80 -14.02 4.50
CA LEU A 120 -10.43 -14.71 3.37
C LEU A 120 -9.66 -15.95 2.92
N ALA A 121 -8.33 -15.88 2.87
CA ALA A 121 -7.53 -17.04 2.50
C ALA A 121 -7.71 -18.19 3.50
N ARG A 122 -7.79 -17.86 4.80
CA ARG A 122 -8.10 -18.83 5.85
C ARG A 122 -9.46 -19.49 5.66
N THR A 123 -10.49 -18.76 5.23
CA THR A 123 -11.83 -19.34 5.02
C THR A 123 -11.94 -20.15 3.73
N THR A 124 -11.21 -19.77 2.68
CA THR A 124 -11.24 -20.49 1.39
C THR A 124 -10.52 -21.83 1.39
N GLY A 125 -9.68 -22.11 2.40
CA GLY A 125 -9.06 -23.41 2.60
C GLY A 125 -8.04 -23.82 1.54
N LYS A 126 -7.45 -22.87 0.81
CA LYS A 126 -6.39 -23.19 -0.16
C LYS A 126 -5.15 -23.72 0.56
N ARG A 127 -4.73 -24.94 0.23
CA ARG A 127 -3.52 -25.57 0.75
C ARG A 127 -2.65 -26.09 -0.39
N VAL A 128 -1.37 -26.23 -0.11
CA VAL A 128 -0.41 -26.90 -1.00
C VAL A 128 0.39 -27.92 -0.21
N ASP A 129 0.91 -28.91 -0.92
CA ASP A 129 1.82 -29.89 -0.34
C ASP A 129 3.07 -29.18 0.17
N LYS A 130 3.41 -29.45 1.42
CA LYS A 130 4.64 -28.97 2.04
C LYS A 130 5.79 -29.78 1.44
N PRO A 131 6.84 -29.13 0.94
CA PRO A 131 8.00 -29.86 0.45
C PRO A 131 8.61 -30.77 1.51
N GLU A 132 9.06 -31.96 1.09
CA GLU A 132 9.59 -33.00 1.97
C GLU A 132 10.80 -32.54 2.79
N VAL A 133 11.58 -31.58 2.28
CA VAL A 133 12.75 -31.02 2.96
C VAL A 133 12.37 -30.10 4.14
N LEU A 134 11.12 -29.63 4.21
CA LEU A 134 10.66 -28.80 5.32
C LEU A 134 10.16 -29.69 6.47
N PRO A 135 10.54 -29.41 7.73
CA PRO A 135 10.23 -30.31 8.82
C PRO A 135 8.72 -30.48 9.04
N SER A 136 8.29 -31.74 9.15
CA SER A 136 6.88 -32.14 9.19
C SER A 136 6.11 -31.56 10.39
N GLY A 137 6.78 -31.42 11.54
CA GLY A 137 6.21 -30.87 12.78
C GLY A 137 6.01 -29.35 12.82
N HIS A 138 6.51 -28.61 11.82
CA HIS A 138 6.44 -27.15 11.80
C HIS A 138 5.37 -26.64 10.84
N SER A 139 4.79 -25.51 11.22
CA SER A 139 3.81 -24.79 10.41
C SER A 139 4.53 -23.83 9.46
N PHE A 140 4.04 -23.77 8.23
CA PHE A 140 4.51 -22.84 7.22
C PHE A 140 3.32 -22.20 6.51
N ILE A 141 3.56 -21.13 5.77
CA ILE A 141 2.64 -20.61 4.76
C ILE A 141 3.36 -20.54 3.44
N CYS A 142 2.78 -21.10 2.39
CA CYS A 142 3.26 -20.90 1.04
C CYS A 142 2.72 -19.57 0.50
N THR A 143 3.62 -18.67 0.12
CA THR A 143 3.31 -17.41 -0.55
C THR A 143 4.14 -17.23 -1.82
N ASP A 144 4.05 -16.07 -2.47
CA ASP A 144 4.90 -15.70 -3.60
C ASP A 144 5.90 -14.60 -3.22
N ALA A 145 6.98 -14.50 -3.99
CA ALA A 145 8.02 -13.49 -3.80
C ALA A 145 7.44 -12.06 -3.82
N ARG A 146 6.45 -11.80 -4.69
CA ARG A 146 5.77 -10.50 -4.75
C ARG A 146 5.15 -10.09 -3.43
N THR A 147 4.47 -11.02 -2.75
CA THR A 147 3.83 -10.72 -1.47
C THR A 147 4.85 -10.39 -0.38
N VAL A 148 5.98 -11.10 -0.37
CA VAL A 148 7.10 -10.83 0.55
C VAL A 148 7.72 -9.45 0.30
N LEU A 149 7.99 -9.10 -0.97
CA LEU A 149 8.56 -7.81 -1.33
C LEU A 149 7.58 -6.65 -1.08
N SER A 150 6.29 -6.84 -1.34
CA SER A 150 5.22 -5.90 -0.99
C SER A 150 5.18 -5.63 0.51
N PHE A 151 5.25 -6.69 1.32
CA PHE A 151 5.30 -6.56 2.78
C PHE A 151 6.50 -5.71 3.21
N LEU A 152 7.67 -5.98 2.65
CA LEU A 152 8.89 -5.23 2.95
C LEU A 152 8.74 -3.74 2.62
N MET A 153 8.31 -3.41 1.41
CA MET A 153 8.09 -2.01 0.99
C MET A 153 7.10 -1.24 1.89
N CYS A 154 6.11 -1.94 2.45
CA CYS A 154 5.05 -1.37 3.30
C CYS A 154 5.35 -1.42 4.81
N THR A 155 6.55 -1.84 5.22
CA THR A 155 6.92 -1.94 6.65
C THR A 155 8.22 -1.21 6.98
N VAL A 156 8.96 -0.73 5.99
CA VAL A 156 10.22 -0.01 6.23
C VAL A 156 9.95 1.36 6.88
N PRO A 157 10.56 1.68 8.04
CA PRO A 157 10.46 2.99 8.65
C PRO A 157 11.28 4.06 7.90
N LYS A 158 10.90 5.34 8.04
CA LYS A 158 11.67 6.47 7.46
C LYS A 158 12.98 6.66 8.24
N GLY A 159 14.08 6.93 7.53
CA GLY A 159 15.30 7.53 8.10
C GLY A 159 16.18 6.60 8.96
N LYS A 160 15.97 5.28 8.97
CA LYS A 160 16.90 4.35 9.66
C LYS A 160 17.97 3.84 8.68
N PRO A 161 19.26 3.81 9.08
CA PRO A 161 20.33 3.22 8.28
C PRO A 161 20.11 1.71 8.08
N TRP A 162 20.63 1.19 6.98
CA TRP A 162 20.45 -0.18 6.50
C TRP A 162 21.78 -0.95 6.57
N GLU A 163 21.68 -2.25 6.86
CA GLU A 163 22.74 -3.23 6.69
C GLU A 163 22.16 -4.43 5.93
N ALA A 164 22.42 -4.57 4.62
CA ALA A 164 22.19 -5.86 3.97
C ALA A 164 23.33 -6.77 4.36
N GLN A 165 22.95 -7.89 4.94
CA GLN A 165 23.83 -9.04 5.05
C GLN A 165 23.34 -10.08 4.04
N SER A 166 24.25 -10.85 3.45
CA SER A 166 24.02 -11.70 2.26
C SER A 166 22.85 -12.69 2.33
N LYS A 167 22.23 -12.88 3.50
CA LYS A 167 21.09 -13.79 3.74
C LYS A 167 19.87 -13.09 4.37
N THR A 168 19.95 -11.79 4.66
CA THR A 168 18.88 -11.07 5.36
C THR A 168 18.65 -9.68 4.77
N LEU A 169 17.42 -9.42 4.34
CA LEU A 169 16.94 -8.11 3.94
C LEU A 169 16.47 -7.35 5.20
N ASN A 170 17.39 -6.66 5.87
CA ASN A 170 17.11 -5.90 7.09
C ASN A 170 16.89 -4.42 6.79
N TYR A 171 15.64 -3.96 6.82
CA TYR A 171 15.27 -2.55 6.66
C TYR A 171 14.72 -1.98 7.97
N GLY A 172 15.62 -1.76 8.94
CA GLY A 172 15.26 -1.25 10.27
C GLY A 172 14.45 -2.27 11.08
N GLN A 173 13.18 -1.98 11.35
CA GLN A 173 12.27 -2.91 12.05
C GLN A 173 11.60 -3.90 11.10
N ALA A 174 11.67 -3.65 9.80
CA ALA A 174 11.26 -4.60 8.78
C ALA A 174 12.43 -5.53 8.46
N CYS A 175 12.22 -6.84 8.51
CA CYS A 175 13.22 -7.83 8.18
C CYS A 175 12.57 -8.95 7.38
N VAL A 176 13.30 -9.39 6.35
CA VAL A 176 13.06 -10.66 5.68
C VAL A 176 14.36 -11.46 5.75
N SER A 177 14.40 -12.47 6.62
CA SER A 177 15.52 -13.42 6.68
C SER A 177 15.26 -14.55 5.71
N LEU A 178 16.10 -14.66 4.66
CA LEU A 178 15.95 -15.63 3.60
C LEU A 178 16.91 -16.79 3.82
N ILE A 179 16.37 -18.02 3.84
CA ILE A 179 17.17 -19.24 3.82
C ILE A 179 16.78 -19.99 2.55
N THR A 180 17.75 -20.16 1.67
CA THR A 180 17.60 -21.00 0.47
C THR A 180 18.23 -22.35 0.78
N SER A 181 17.41 -23.38 0.85
CA SER A 181 17.88 -24.76 1.00
C SER A 181 18.03 -25.36 -0.39
N PRO A 182 19.23 -25.86 -0.77
CA PRO A 182 19.40 -26.55 -2.03
C PRO A 182 18.54 -27.82 -2.02
N VAL A 183 17.77 -28.04 -3.07
CA VAL A 183 16.96 -29.26 -3.21
C VAL A 183 17.31 -29.92 -4.52
N LYS A 184 17.91 -31.11 -4.42
CA LYS A 184 18.11 -31.99 -5.56
C LYS A 184 16.77 -32.60 -5.95
N SER A 185 15.98 -31.88 -6.72
CA SER A 185 14.81 -32.45 -7.37
C SER A 185 15.28 -33.41 -8.47
N SER A 186 14.92 -34.69 -8.33
CA SER A 186 15.21 -35.73 -9.33
C SER A 186 14.46 -35.52 -10.65
N LYS A 187 13.46 -34.61 -10.70
CA LYS A 187 12.58 -34.41 -11.86
C LYS A 187 12.77 -33.08 -12.59
N THR A 188 13.29 -32.04 -11.94
CA THR A 188 13.25 -30.66 -12.48
C THR A 188 14.61 -29.95 -12.55
N GLY A 189 15.70 -30.59 -12.12
CA GLY A 189 16.93 -29.86 -11.80
C GLY A 189 16.77 -29.09 -10.48
N GLU A 190 17.89 -28.63 -9.91
CA GLU A 190 17.90 -27.98 -8.59
C GLU A 190 17.07 -26.69 -8.58
N THR A 191 15.83 -26.77 -8.09
CA THR A 191 15.07 -25.61 -7.66
C THR A 191 15.18 -25.53 -6.14
N GLY A 192 16.06 -24.66 -5.65
CA GLY A 192 16.20 -24.42 -4.21
C GLY A 192 14.87 -24.00 -3.59
N ILE A 193 14.58 -24.50 -2.40
CA ILE A 193 13.40 -24.08 -1.64
C ILE A 193 13.75 -22.82 -0.87
N ILE A 194 12.91 -21.80 -1.04
CA ILE A 194 13.08 -20.52 -0.37
C ILE A 194 12.17 -20.49 0.84
N THR A 195 12.77 -20.34 2.01
CA THR A 195 12.06 -20.04 3.24
C THR A 195 12.36 -18.62 3.67
N ALA A 196 11.35 -17.94 4.21
CA ALA A 196 11.48 -16.58 4.67
C ALA A 196 10.91 -16.43 6.08
N HIS A 197 11.62 -15.73 6.94
CA HIS A 197 11.05 -15.20 8.17
C HIS A 197 10.81 -13.70 8.00
N VAL A 198 9.56 -13.25 8.17
CA VAL A 198 9.16 -11.85 7.93
C VAL A 198 8.66 -11.21 9.23
N HIS A 199 9.15 -10.01 9.52
CA HIS A 199 8.62 -9.17 10.59
C HIS A 199 8.69 -7.70 10.20
N GLY A 200 7.76 -6.86 10.68
CA GLY A 200 7.77 -5.44 10.33
C GLY A 200 6.60 -4.65 10.91
N ILE A 201 6.84 -3.38 11.24
CA ILE A 201 5.78 -2.50 11.74
C ILE A 201 5.22 -1.72 10.56
N ILE A 202 3.90 -1.75 10.39
CA ILE A 202 3.22 -0.99 9.33
C ILE A 202 3.06 0.46 9.80
N PRO A 203 3.78 1.42 9.22
CA PRO A 203 3.58 2.83 9.53
C PRO A 203 2.16 3.26 9.15
N ASP A 204 1.51 4.11 9.96
CA ASP A 204 0.13 4.53 9.73
C ASP A 204 -0.11 5.12 8.34
N ARG A 205 0.90 5.81 7.79
CA ARG A 205 0.85 6.39 6.44
C ARG A 205 0.74 5.32 5.32
N GLN A 206 1.33 4.13 5.51
CA GLN A 206 1.34 3.06 4.51
C GLN A 206 0.06 2.20 4.56
N LYS A 207 -0.72 2.30 5.64
CA LYS A 207 -2.03 1.62 5.77
C LYS A 207 -3.06 2.05 4.72
N ARG A 208 -2.85 3.19 4.08
CA ARG A 208 -3.78 3.77 3.09
C ARG A 208 -3.42 3.45 1.64
N LEU A 209 -2.31 2.73 1.41
CA LEU A 209 -1.88 2.37 0.07
C LEU A 209 -2.83 1.37 -0.57
N LEU A 210 -3.04 1.54 -1.87
CA LEU A 210 -3.79 0.58 -2.67
C LEU A 210 -2.87 -0.57 -3.10
N LYS A 211 -3.46 -1.75 -3.31
CA LYS A 211 -2.71 -2.90 -3.86
C LYS A 211 -2.07 -2.55 -5.20
N SER A 212 -2.85 -1.92 -6.08
CA SER A 212 -2.40 -1.47 -7.41
C SER A 212 -1.20 -0.51 -7.32
N GLU A 213 -1.20 0.43 -6.36
CA GLU A 213 -0.10 1.37 -6.16
C GLU A 213 1.18 0.66 -5.72
N VAL A 214 1.09 -0.25 -4.73
CA VAL A 214 2.24 -1.05 -4.28
C VAL A 214 2.78 -1.91 -5.42
N GLN A 215 1.89 -2.53 -6.19
CA GLN A 215 2.28 -3.32 -7.35
C GLN A 215 3.00 -2.48 -8.40
N ARG A 216 2.49 -1.29 -8.74
CA ARG A 216 3.14 -0.38 -9.69
C ARG A 216 4.52 0.04 -9.19
N MET A 217 4.67 0.37 -7.92
CA MET A 217 5.98 0.72 -7.35
C MET A 217 6.95 -0.46 -7.34
N LEU A 218 6.48 -1.69 -7.08
CA LEU A 218 7.27 -2.91 -7.27
C LEU A 218 7.64 -3.16 -8.73
N ASP A 219 6.76 -2.79 -9.67
CA ASP A 219 7.00 -2.87 -11.10
C ASP A 219 7.91 -1.74 -11.60
N GLY A 220 8.50 -0.92 -10.72
CA GLY A 220 9.51 0.09 -11.05
C GLY A 220 9.00 1.52 -11.22
N TYR A 221 7.74 1.79 -10.88
CA TYR A 221 7.24 3.17 -10.82
C TYR A 221 7.92 3.97 -9.70
N PRO A 222 7.97 5.32 -9.81
CA PRO A 222 8.51 6.16 -8.74
C PRO A 222 7.76 5.95 -7.40
N PRO A 223 8.43 6.10 -6.25
CA PRO A 223 7.86 5.82 -4.92
C PRO A 223 6.75 6.81 -4.50
N TRP A 224 6.57 7.89 -5.28
CA TRP A 224 5.47 8.84 -5.20
C TRP A 224 4.21 8.39 -5.93
N TYR A 225 4.25 7.28 -6.67
CA TYR A 225 3.12 6.83 -7.47
C TYR A 225 1.89 6.61 -6.60
N ARG A 226 0.80 7.27 -7.00
CA ARG A 226 -0.55 7.08 -6.46
C ARG A 226 -1.50 7.00 -7.64
N GLU A 227 -2.65 6.36 -7.48
CA GLU A 227 -3.66 6.40 -8.54
C GLU A 227 -4.14 7.84 -8.76
N VAL A 228 -4.41 8.54 -7.65
CA VAL A 228 -4.85 9.94 -7.64
C VAL A 228 -3.91 10.77 -6.75
N LEU A 229 -3.43 11.88 -7.29
CA LEU A 229 -2.70 12.91 -6.55
C LEU A 229 -3.60 14.11 -6.31
N THR A 230 -3.48 14.71 -5.13
CA THR A 230 -4.15 15.97 -4.80
C THR A 230 -3.11 17.09 -4.72
N THR A 231 -3.33 18.18 -5.47
CA THR A 231 -2.52 19.40 -5.37
C THR A 231 -2.76 20.12 -4.04
N ARG A 232 -1.93 21.12 -3.74
CA ARG A 232 -2.16 22.07 -2.64
C ARG A 232 -3.50 22.80 -2.73
N ALA A 233 -4.03 22.99 -3.94
CA ALA A 233 -5.29 23.65 -4.21
C ALA A 233 -6.52 22.70 -4.08
N GLY A 234 -6.31 21.43 -3.71
CA GLY A 234 -7.37 20.43 -3.65
C GLY A 234 -7.76 19.87 -5.02
N VAL A 235 -7.07 20.24 -6.10
CA VAL A 235 -7.30 19.65 -7.43
C VAL A 235 -6.74 18.24 -7.47
N GLU A 236 -7.57 17.29 -7.86
CA GLU A 236 -7.22 15.88 -8.04
C GLU A 236 -6.87 15.58 -9.51
N PHE A 237 -5.87 14.73 -9.73
CA PHE A 237 -5.43 14.30 -11.06
C PHE A 237 -4.69 12.95 -10.99
N ASP A 238 -4.72 12.21 -12.10
CA ASP A 238 -4.03 10.93 -12.21
C ASP A 238 -2.51 11.11 -12.32
N PHE A 239 -1.75 10.14 -11.79
CA PHE A 239 -0.30 10.15 -11.94
C PHE A 239 0.12 10.01 -13.41
N PRO A 240 1.01 10.88 -13.94
CA PRO A 240 1.21 11.02 -15.39
C PRO A 240 2.20 9.99 -15.96
N LEU A 241 2.06 8.72 -15.57
CA LEU A 241 2.81 7.58 -16.12
C LEU A 241 1.86 6.41 -16.42
N ASP A 242 1.88 5.95 -17.66
CA ASP A 242 1.12 4.79 -18.13
C ASP A 242 1.90 3.48 -17.98
N SER A 243 3.25 3.53 -17.95
CA SER A 243 4.12 2.36 -17.77
C SER A 243 5.44 2.69 -17.04
N ALA A 244 6.06 1.68 -16.41
CA ALA A 244 7.26 1.85 -15.58
C ALA A 244 8.53 2.14 -16.40
N ASP A 245 8.62 1.59 -17.61
CA ASP A 245 9.71 1.84 -18.56
C ASP A 245 9.81 3.33 -18.96
N LYS A 246 8.71 4.09 -18.79
CA LYS A 246 8.64 5.52 -19.05
C LYS A 246 8.92 6.39 -17.82
N ALA A 247 9.40 5.82 -16.71
CA ALA A 247 9.74 6.58 -15.51
C ALA A 247 10.88 7.61 -15.73
N TYR A 248 11.58 7.58 -16.88
CA TYR A 248 12.51 8.64 -17.29
C TYR A 248 11.84 9.92 -17.83
N ARG A 249 10.52 9.95 -18.00
CA ARG A 249 9.78 11.12 -18.49
C ARG A 249 9.62 12.19 -17.40
N GLY A 250 9.50 13.47 -17.77
CA GLY A 250 9.53 14.59 -16.82
C GLY A 250 8.19 14.95 -16.18
N GLY A 251 7.05 14.50 -16.72
CA GLY A 251 5.72 14.93 -16.26
C GLY A 251 5.44 14.56 -14.80
N TRP A 252 5.94 13.41 -14.33
CA TRP A 252 5.74 13.01 -12.94
C TRP A 252 6.60 13.82 -11.95
N ILE A 253 7.71 14.43 -12.40
CA ILE A 253 8.47 15.38 -11.57
C ILE A 253 7.59 16.59 -11.25
N ILE A 254 6.84 17.09 -12.23
CA ILE A 254 5.88 18.17 -12.03
C ILE A 254 4.78 17.74 -11.07
N ALA A 255 4.23 16.54 -11.24
CA ALA A 255 3.22 15.99 -10.33
C ALA A 255 3.72 15.97 -8.87
N VAL A 256 4.98 15.58 -8.64
CA VAL A 256 5.62 15.61 -7.32
C VAL A 256 5.73 17.04 -6.77
N GLY A 257 6.05 18.02 -7.61
CA GLY A 257 6.13 19.43 -7.19
C GLY A 257 4.77 20.08 -6.94
N LEU A 258 3.71 19.62 -7.61
CA LEU A 258 2.34 20.13 -7.43
C LEU A 258 1.61 19.52 -6.23
N ARG A 259 2.05 18.34 -5.77
CA ARG A 259 1.38 17.59 -4.69
C ARG A 259 1.24 18.41 -3.42
N ASN A 260 0.20 18.13 -2.64
CA ASN A 260 0.08 18.65 -1.30
C ASN A 260 1.08 17.94 -0.37
N ALA A 261 2.22 18.57 -0.10
CA ALA A 261 3.26 18.01 0.78
C ALA A 261 2.78 17.78 2.23
N LYS A 262 1.69 18.42 2.66
CA LYS A 262 1.07 18.19 3.97
C LYS A 262 0.20 16.93 4.01
N ASP A 263 -0.18 16.39 2.85
CA ASP A 263 -0.89 15.12 2.80
C ASP A 263 0.10 13.96 2.96
N VAL A 264 0.14 13.42 4.17
CA VAL A 264 1.00 12.30 4.56
C VAL A 264 0.79 11.06 3.67
N ARG A 265 -0.38 10.91 3.02
CA ARG A 265 -0.64 9.82 2.08
C ARG A 265 0.23 9.89 0.83
N LEU A 266 0.63 11.11 0.45
CA LEU A 266 1.39 11.37 -0.76
C LEU A 266 2.90 11.29 -0.54
N GLU A 267 3.37 11.00 0.69
CA GLU A 267 4.79 10.77 0.97
C GLU A 267 5.36 9.60 0.14
N PRO A 268 6.59 9.68 -0.39
CA PRO A 268 7.19 8.56 -1.09
C PRO A 268 7.45 7.39 -0.14
N LEU A 269 7.36 6.16 -0.65
CA LEU A 269 7.85 4.99 0.08
C LEU A 269 9.35 5.14 0.36
N PRO A 270 9.85 4.77 1.54
CA PRO A 270 11.29 4.87 1.85
C PRO A 270 12.14 3.85 1.08
N VAL A 271 11.52 2.77 0.62
CA VAL A 271 12.15 1.76 -0.22
C VAL A 271 11.53 1.78 -1.60
N TYR A 272 12.37 1.64 -2.62
CA TYR A 272 11.97 1.68 -4.02
C TYR A 272 12.67 0.66 -4.88
N ARG A 273 12.12 0.35 -6.06
CA ARG A 273 12.82 -0.43 -7.08
C ARG A 273 13.08 0.44 -8.30
N CYS A 274 14.30 0.41 -8.83
CA CYS A 274 14.65 1.09 -10.07
C CYS A 274 15.25 0.07 -11.05
N TYR A 275 14.81 0.10 -12.31
CA TYR A 275 15.32 -0.86 -13.31
C TYR A 275 16.73 -0.52 -13.77
N GLY A 276 17.56 -1.56 -13.90
CA GLY A 276 18.91 -1.46 -14.46
C GLY A 276 19.93 -0.82 -13.51
N GLU A 277 19.58 -0.67 -12.24
CA GLU A 277 20.45 -0.16 -11.20
C GLU A 277 21.25 -1.31 -10.56
N LYS A 278 22.48 -1.01 -10.13
CA LYS A 278 23.37 -2.02 -9.54
C LYS A 278 22.95 -2.26 -8.09
N PRO A 279 23.11 -3.49 -7.55
CA PRO A 279 22.93 -3.72 -6.13
C PRO A 279 23.73 -2.74 -5.29
N ASN A 280 23.07 -2.11 -4.32
CA ASN A 280 23.68 -1.24 -3.31
C ASN A 280 24.50 -0.08 -3.92
N PRO A 281 23.89 0.74 -4.78
CA PRO A 281 24.60 1.82 -5.43
C PRO A 281 24.96 2.89 -4.41
N ASP A 282 26.11 3.55 -4.62
CA ASP A 282 26.40 4.80 -3.92
C ASP A 282 25.24 5.78 -4.12
N TRP A 283 24.96 6.63 -3.14
CA TRP A 283 23.83 7.56 -3.21
C TRP A 283 23.94 8.53 -4.39
N ARG A 284 25.14 8.78 -4.94
CA ARG A 284 25.30 9.58 -6.18
C ARG A 284 25.02 8.78 -7.44
N GLN A 285 25.03 7.46 -7.37
CA GLN A 285 24.77 6.57 -8.50
C GLN A 285 23.34 6.01 -8.48
N ASN A 286 22.63 6.20 -7.36
CA ASN A 286 21.31 5.64 -7.16
C ASN A 286 20.20 6.36 -7.95
N GLY A 287 19.08 5.67 -8.17
CA GLY A 287 17.88 6.20 -8.83
C GLY A 287 18.14 6.75 -10.23
N LEU A 288 19.05 6.13 -11.00
CA LEU A 288 19.54 6.68 -12.27
C LEU A 288 18.40 7.03 -13.24
N LEU A 289 17.40 6.15 -13.35
CA LEU A 289 16.24 6.36 -14.22
C LEU A 289 15.45 7.61 -13.84
N TRP A 290 15.32 7.90 -12.55
CA TRP A 290 14.58 9.06 -12.07
C TRP A 290 15.41 10.33 -12.11
N ARG A 291 16.72 10.24 -11.90
CA ARG A 291 17.62 11.37 -12.17
C ARG A 291 17.57 11.76 -13.64
N ARG A 292 17.43 10.79 -14.56
CA ARG A 292 17.20 11.08 -15.98
C ARG A 292 15.88 11.83 -16.21
N ALA A 293 14.84 11.59 -15.43
CA ALA A 293 13.62 12.40 -15.50
C ALA A 293 13.85 13.86 -15.08
N VAL A 294 14.71 14.12 -14.08
CA VAL A 294 15.14 15.49 -13.73
C VAL A 294 15.91 16.13 -14.88
N TYR A 295 16.87 15.40 -15.48
CA TYR A 295 17.60 15.89 -16.65
C TYR A 295 16.67 16.16 -17.84
N ARG A 296 15.66 15.30 -18.05
CA ARG A 296 14.64 15.47 -19.08
C ARG A 296 13.88 16.77 -18.92
N CYS A 297 13.54 17.14 -17.68
CA CYS A 297 12.91 18.43 -17.39
C CYS A 297 13.80 19.61 -17.79
N TYR A 298 15.11 19.53 -17.50
CA TYR A 298 16.08 20.53 -17.96
C TYR A 298 16.10 20.63 -19.50
N GLU A 299 16.20 19.50 -20.20
CA GLU A 299 16.22 19.49 -21.67
C GLU A 299 14.94 20.08 -22.27
N VAL A 300 13.76 19.82 -21.68
CA VAL A 300 12.50 20.41 -22.16
C VAL A 300 12.54 21.93 -22.06
N LEU A 301 12.96 22.46 -20.91
CA LEU A 301 13.06 23.91 -20.73
C LEU A 301 14.08 24.52 -21.69
N GLU A 302 15.28 23.96 -21.78
CA GLU A 302 16.38 24.51 -22.57
C GLU A 302 16.13 24.43 -24.07
N ARG A 303 15.60 23.31 -24.57
CA ARG A 303 15.47 23.07 -26.02
C ARG A 303 14.14 23.50 -26.61
N PHE A 304 13.04 23.40 -25.86
CA PHE A 304 11.71 23.60 -26.41
C PHE A 304 10.97 24.82 -25.86
N ILE A 305 11.31 25.29 -24.66
CA ILE A 305 10.59 26.42 -24.04
C ILE A 305 11.38 27.72 -24.13
N LEU A 306 12.63 27.74 -23.66
CA LEU A 306 13.47 28.95 -23.67
C LEU A 306 13.66 29.54 -25.08
N PRO A 307 13.89 28.75 -26.16
CA PRO A 307 14.11 29.33 -27.49
C PRO A 307 12.87 29.96 -28.13
N LEU A 308 11.68 29.79 -27.55
CA LEU A 308 10.46 30.36 -28.10
C LEU A 308 10.48 31.89 -27.95
N PRO A 309 10.07 32.66 -28.99
CA PRO A 309 10.11 34.13 -28.94
C PRO A 309 9.37 34.74 -27.74
N LYS A 310 8.31 34.08 -27.25
CA LYS A 310 7.53 34.50 -26.08
C LYS A 310 8.34 34.43 -24.76
N PHE A 311 9.37 33.58 -24.71
CA PHE A 311 10.04 33.15 -23.47
C PHE A 311 11.57 33.35 -23.48
N GLN A 312 12.15 33.74 -24.61
CA GLN A 312 13.61 33.87 -24.83
C GLN A 312 14.38 34.76 -23.86
N HIS A 313 13.69 35.57 -23.07
CA HIS A 313 14.28 36.47 -22.06
C HIS A 313 13.64 36.30 -20.69
N ASP A 314 12.89 35.20 -20.45
CA ASP A 314 12.26 34.96 -19.15
C ASP A 314 13.29 34.47 -18.14
N ILE A 315 13.64 35.35 -17.20
CA ILE A 315 14.59 35.06 -16.13
C ILE A 315 14.19 33.86 -15.26
N ASN A 316 12.90 33.56 -15.11
CA ASN A 316 12.48 32.41 -14.32
C ASN A 316 12.81 31.11 -15.06
N ILE A 317 12.73 31.06 -16.39
CA ILE A 317 13.13 29.87 -17.14
C ILE A 317 14.63 29.65 -17.00
N GLU A 318 15.44 30.70 -17.13
CA GLU A 318 16.90 30.60 -16.94
C GLU A 318 17.27 30.11 -15.54
N LEU A 319 16.61 30.62 -14.50
CA LEU A 319 16.83 30.17 -13.13
C LEU A 319 16.37 28.72 -12.91
N ALA A 320 15.26 28.30 -13.53
CA ALA A 320 14.80 26.92 -13.48
C ALA A 320 15.78 25.97 -14.16
N ILE A 321 16.27 26.32 -15.36
CA ILE A 321 17.32 25.58 -16.09
C ILE A 321 18.56 25.44 -15.22
N LYS A 322 19.06 26.55 -14.64
CA LYS A 322 20.23 26.55 -13.77
C LYS A 322 20.04 25.65 -12.54
N SER A 323 18.85 25.68 -11.94
CA SER A 323 18.50 24.86 -10.78
C SER A 323 18.42 23.36 -11.11
N LEU A 324 17.76 23.00 -12.22
CA LEU A 324 17.66 21.60 -12.66
C LEU A 324 19.02 21.03 -13.06
N LYS A 325 19.85 21.82 -13.74
CA LYS A 325 21.23 21.45 -14.07
C LYS A 325 22.06 21.22 -12.81
N TYR A 326 21.99 22.13 -11.83
CA TYR A 326 22.64 21.96 -10.53
C TYR A 326 22.21 20.67 -9.83
N LEU A 327 20.89 20.42 -9.74
CA LEU A 327 20.33 19.23 -9.10
C LEU A 327 20.79 17.92 -9.78
N TRP A 328 20.92 17.94 -11.10
CA TRP A 328 21.43 16.81 -11.88
C TRP A 328 22.93 16.56 -11.67
N GLU A 329 23.75 17.62 -11.72
CA GLU A 329 25.21 17.55 -11.63
C GLU A 329 25.70 17.27 -10.20
N GLU A 330 25.22 18.06 -9.24
CA GLU A 330 25.65 17.99 -7.82
C GLU A 330 24.91 16.89 -7.05
N LYS A 331 23.79 16.44 -7.59
CA LYS A 331 22.99 15.32 -7.05
C LYS A 331 22.47 15.56 -5.62
N THR A 332 22.50 16.81 -5.17
CA THR A 332 22.03 17.26 -3.85
C THR A 332 21.17 18.50 -4.04
N GLY A 333 20.16 18.69 -3.19
CA GLY A 333 19.41 19.94 -3.16
C GLY A 333 20.07 21.03 -2.30
N SER A 334 21.06 20.68 -1.47
CA SER A 334 21.82 21.66 -0.68
C SER A 334 22.50 22.67 -1.60
N GLY A 335 22.08 23.93 -1.59
CA GLY A 335 22.63 24.98 -2.46
C GLY A 335 21.69 25.42 -3.59
N MET A 336 20.73 24.59 -3.99
CA MET A 336 19.74 24.93 -5.02
C MET A 336 18.94 26.19 -4.63
N GLU A 337 18.55 26.29 -3.36
CA GLU A 337 17.79 27.44 -2.84
C GLU A 337 18.49 28.78 -3.08
N SER A 338 19.82 28.83 -3.04
CA SER A 338 20.58 30.06 -3.30
C SER A 338 20.38 30.60 -4.72
N ILE A 339 20.08 29.72 -5.68
CA ILE A 339 19.79 30.07 -7.08
C ILE A 339 18.43 30.76 -7.16
N VAL A 340 17.41 30.22 -6.47
CA VAL A 340 16.03 30.71 -6.53
C VAL A 340 15.67 31.72 -5.44
N CYS A 341 16.57 31.98 -4.49
CA CYS A 341 16.31 32.73 -3.25
C CYS A 341 15.86 34.17 -3.43
N ARG A 342 15.84 34.75 -4.64
CA ARG A 342 15.32 36.12 -4.91
C ARG A 342 14.38 36.16 -6.11
N SER A 343 13.80 35.01 -6.45
CA SER A 343 12.99 34.84 -7.66
C SER A 343 11.54 34.49 -7.35
N GLN A 344 10.72 34.47 -8.40
CA GLN A 344 9.37 33.91 -8.35
C GLN A 344 9.36 32.38 -8.34
N LEU A 345 10.49 31.72 -8.11
CA LEU A 345 10.61 30.26 -7.94
C LEU A 345 10.95 29.83 -6.51
N ARG A 346 10.97 30.76 -5.53
CA ARG A 346 11.07 30.44 -4.10
C ARG A 346 10.09 29.35 -3.63
N GLY A 347 10.38 28.77 -2.47
CA GLY A 347 9.65 27.67 -1.84
C GLY A 347 8.14 27.74 -1.99
N PRO A 348 7.46 26.61 -2.23
CA PRO A 348 6.00 26.55 -2.27
C PRO A 348 5.32 27.00 -0.97
N ASP A 349 6.04 27.01 0.15
CA ASP A 349 5.54 27.41 1.46
C ASP A 349 5.72 28.92 1.72
N ASP A 350 6.54 29.60 0.91
CA ASP A 350 6.88 31.01 1.11
C ASP A 350 5.86 31.97 0.47
N LEU A 351 4.91 31.47 -0.35
CA LEU A 351 3.97 32.32 -1.06
C LEU A 351 2.57 31.70 -1.13
N PRO A 352 1.60 32.21 -0.35
CA PRO A 352 0.24 31.67 -0.29
C PRO A 352 -0.59 31.87 -1.57
N ASP A 353 -0.09 32.61 -2.57
CA ASP A 353 -0.91 33.16 -3.66
C ASP A 353 -0.35 32.91 -5.07
N ARG A 354 0.58 31.94 -5.24
CA ARG A 354 1.02 31.55 -6.59
C ARG A 354 -0.07 30.72 -7.26
N GLY A 355 -1.03 31.41 -7.88
CA GLY A 355 -2.05 30.93 -8.81
C GLY A 355 -2.26 29.42 -8.83
N HIS A 356 -3.35 28.97 -8.22
CA HIS A 356 -3.73 27.57 -8.24
C HIS A 356 -3.98 27.11 -9.68
N LEU A 357 -3.28 26.04 -10.08
CA LEU A 357 -3.51 25.41 -11.37
C LEU A 357 -4.82 24.64 -11.34
N THR A 358 -5.65 24.82 -12.37
CA THR A 358 -6.81 23.96 -12.62
C THR A 358 -6.35 22.56 -13.09
N GLY A 359 -7.23 21.57 -13.05
CA GLY A 359 -6.91 20.22 -13.52
C GLY A 359 -6.40 20.18 -14.96
N GLY A 360 -7.00 20.98 -15.86
CA GLY A 360 -6.55 21.11 -17.25
C GLY A 360 -5.16 21.74 -17.38
N GLN A 361 -4.82 22.70 -16.51
CA GLN A 361 -3.50 23.32 -16.47
C GLN A 361 -2.43 22.36 -15.91
N CYS A 362 -2.76 21.57 -14.88
CA CYS A 362 -1.90 20.50 -14.40
C CYS A 362 -1.63 19.47 -15.51
N PHE A 363 -2.68 19.03 -16.22
CA PHE A 363 -2.55 18.08 -17.32
C PHE A 363 -1.66 18.61 -18.44
N LEU A 364 -1.89 19.86 -18.89
CA LEU A 364 -1.05 20.52 -19.89
C LEU A 364 0.42 20.53 -19.47
N ALA A 365 0.71 20.95 -18.24
CA ALA A 365 2.06 21.00 -17.71
C ALA A 365 2.74 19.63 -17.69
N MET A 366 2.07 18.60 -17.17
CA MET A 366 2.62 17.24 -17.13
C MET A 366 2.83 16.67 -18.54
N ARG A 367 1.92 16.95 -19.48
CA ARG A 367 1.99 16.49 -20.86
C ARG A 367 3.21 17.05 -21.59
N ILE A 368 3.43 18.37 -21.51
CA ILE A 368 4.58 19.04 -22.16
C ILE A 368 5.91 18.36 -21.80
N PHE A 369 6.08 18.00 -20.52
CA PHE A 369 7.31 17.38 -20.02
C PHE A 369 7.40 15.87 -20.25
N ASN A 370 6.29 15.22 -20.61
CA ASN A 370 6.25 13.81 -20.96
C ASN A 370 6.51 13.56 -22.44
N GLU A 371 5.98 14.41 -23.33
CA GLU A 371 5.98 14.17 -24.78
C GLU A 371 7.33 14.53 -25.44
N PHE A 372 8.11 15.43 -24.84
CA PHE A 372 9.43 15.86 -25.34
C PHE A 372 9.41 16.19 -26.83
N ARG A 373 8.61 17.17 -27.18
CA ARG A 373 8.45 17.69 -28.54
C ARG A 373 8.33 19.19 -28.49
N GLU A 374 8.40 19.81 -29.67
CA GLU A 374 8.04 21.22 -29.85
C GLU A 374 6.57 21.46 -29.46
N LEU A 375 6.31 22.63 -28.88
CA LEU A 375 4.99 23.05 -28.41
C LEU A 375 4.20 23.67 -29.57
N SER A 376 2.89 23.39 -29.66
CA SER A 376 2.01 24.12 -30.59
C SER A 376 1.76 25.56 -30.09
N ASP A 377 1.32 26.44 -30.97
CA ASP A 377 1.00 27.84 -30.61
C ASP A 377 -0.03 27.92 -29.46
N GLU A 378 -1.02 27.03 -29.44
CA GLU A 378 -2.00 26.94 -28.35
C GLU A 378 -1.36 26.50 -27.03
N GLU A 379 -0.40 25.58 -27.07
CA GLU A 379 0.33 25.14 -25.89
C GLU A 379 1.26 26.22 -25.36
N VAL A 380 1.92 26.98 -26.24
CA VAL A 380 2.74 28.15 -25.88
C VAL A 380 1.88 29.23 -25.23
N GLU A 381 0.69 29.49 -25.79
CA GLU A 381 -0.25 30.44 -25.22
C GLU A 381 -0.79 29.98 -23.85
N GLY A 382 -1.18 28.71 -23.77
CA GLY A 382 -1.66 28.09 -22.53
C GLY A 382 -0.60 28.07 -21.43
N LEU A 383 0.62 27.63 -21.75
CA LEU A 383 1.74 27.59 -20.82
C LEU A 383 2.11 29.00 -20.32
N GLY A 384 2.10 30.01 -21.20
CA GLY A 384 2.43 31.39 -20.82
C GLY A 384 1.57 31.93 -19.67
N LYS A 385 0.32 31.48 -19.56
CA LYS A 385 -0.61 31.88 -18.49
C LYS A 385 -0.30 31.22 -17.13
N ILE A 386 0.45 30.13 -17.14
CA ILE A 386 0.73 29.29 -15.96
C ILE A 386 2.24 29.03 -15.75
N LEU A 387 3.09 29.77 -16.46
CA LEU A 387 4.51 29.48 -16.57
C LEU A 387 5.18 29.40 -15.19
N VAL A 388 4.98 30.40 -14.34
CA VAL A 388 5.64 30.49 -13.02
C VAL A 388 5.25 29.34 -12.08
N PRO A 389 3.96 29.00 -11.89
CA PRO A 389 3.59 27.80 -11.14
C PRO A 389 4.19 26.50 -11.70
N VAL A 390 4.24 26.34 -13.03
CA VAL A 390 4.82 25.15 -13.68
C VAL A 390 6.33 25.08 -13.45
N LEU A 391 7.06 26.19 -13.60
CA LEU A 391 8.49 26.28 -13.32
C LEU A 391 8.80 26.03 -11.84
N THR A 392 7.94 26.52 -10.94
CA THR A 392 8.05 26.24 -9.50
C THR A 392 7.88 24.74 -9.25
N ALA A 393 6.84 24.13 -9.81
CA ALA A 393 6.57 22.71 -9.64
C ALA A 393 7.70 21.82 -10.20
N VAL A 394 8.26 22.13 -11.36
CA VAL A 394 9.34 21.32 -11.92
C VAL A 394 10.63 21.41 -11.08
N VAL A 395 11.00 22.61 -10.61
CA VAL A 395 12.20 22.80 -9.78
C VAL A 395 12.06 22.13 -8.43
N TRP A 396 10.94 22.35 -7.73
CA TRP A 396 10.72 21.78 -6.40
C TRP A 396 10.40 20.29 -6.45
N GLY A 397 9.72 19.82 -7.49
CA GLY A 397 9.57 18.39 -7.75
C GLY A 397 10.90 17.69 -7.95
N ALA A 398 11.80 18.28 -8.74
CA ALA A 398 13.16 17.75 -8.92
C ALA A 398 13.96 17.77 -7.62
N PHE A 399 13.87 18.86 -6.85
CA PHE A 399 14.51 18.96 -5.53
C PHE A 399 14.05 17.85 -4.59
N GLU A 400 12.73 17.63 -4.47
CA GLU A 400 12.14 16.57 -3.66
C GLU A 400 12.66 15.19 -4.06
N VAL A 401 12.74 14.91 -5.38
CA VAL A 401 13.26 13.64 -5.89
C VAL A 401 14.74 13.44 -5.53
N ILE A 402 15.55 14.49 -5.69
CA ILE A 402 16.99 14.43 -5.42
C ILE A 402 17.27 14.31 -3.92
N GLN A 403 16.57 15.07 -3.07
CA GLN A 403 16.69 14.95 -1.62
C GLN A 403 16.20 13.61 -1.12
N TYR A 404 15.10 13.10 -1.68
CA TYR A 404 14.66 11.74 -1.38
C TYR A 404 15.77 10.74 -1.69
N LEU A 405 16.35 10.73 -2.90
CA LEU A 405 17.40 9.79 -3.28
C LEU A 405 18.66 9.88 -2.40
N LYS A 406 18.99 11.09 -1.94
CA LYS A 406 20.14 11.34 -1.07
C LYS A 406 19.88 10.88 0.38
N ASP A 407 18.74 11.28 0.96
CA ASP A 407 18.52 11.22 2.40
C ASP A 407 17.67 10.01 2.83
N THR A 408 16.67 9.63 2.03
CA THR A 408 15.61 8.70 2.47
C THR A 408 15.51 7.44 1.62
N GLY A 409 15.57 7.58 0.30
CA GLY A 409 15.31 6.55 -0.69
C GLY A 409 16.38 5.48 -0.65
N LYS A 410 15.94 4.25 -0.40
CA LYS A 410 16.77 3.05 -0.45
C LYS A 410 16.27 2.15 -1.57
N GLU A 411 17.20 1.70 -2.39
CA GLU A 411 16.87 0.70 -3.39
C GLU A 411 16.54 -0.64 -2.71
N LEU A 412 15.51 -1.28 -3.21
CA LEU A 412 15.08 -2.61 -2.86
C LEU A 412 16.02 -3.59 -3.52
N TYR A 413 16.92 -4.18 -2.73
CA TYR A 413 17.70 -5.30 -3.20
C TYR A 413 16.78 -6.52 -3.34
N ILE A 414 16.68 -7.04 -4.56
CA ILE A 414 15.93 -8.26 -4.87
C ILE A 414 16.96 -9.37 -5.10
N PRO A 415 17.10 -10.32 -4.17
CA PRO A 415 17.92 -11.51 -4.37
C PRO A 415 17.54 -12.23 -5.66
N GLU A 416 18.53 -12.80 -6.37
CA GLU A 416 18.31 -13.45 -7.67
C GLU A 416 17.20 -14.52 -7.62
N ASN A 417 17.15 -15.29 -6.53
CA ASN A 417 16.14 -16.31 -6.28
C ASN A 417 14.72 -15.75 -6.04
N LEU A 418 14.56 -14.44 -5.86
CA LEU A 418 13.27 -13.74 -5.78
C LEU A 418 13.00 -12.87 -7.01
N GLY A 419 13.82 -12.98 -8.07
CA GLY A 419 13.69 -12.18 -9.28
C GLY A 419 12.40 -12.49 -10.07
N ASP A 420 11.95 -13.75 -10.04
CA ASP A 420 10.62 -14.13 -10.49
C ASP A 420 9.61 -13.93 -9.34
N PHE A 421 8.67 -13.01 -9.57
CA PHE A 421 7.67 -12.60 -8.60
C PHE A 421 6.63 -13.68 -8.27
N ASP A 422 6.52 -14.72 -9.10
CA ASP A 422 5.64 -15.86 -8.86
C ASP A 422 6.33 -17.01 -8.10
N THR A 423 7.64 -16.89 -7.86
CA THR A 423 8.44 -17.86 -7.08
C THR A 423 7.81 -18.12 -5.72
N GLU A 424 7.67 -19.39 -5.37
CA GLU A 424 7.08 -19.79 -4.10
C GLU A 424 8.05 -19.59 -2.94
N VAL A 425 7.54 -18.99 -1.87
CA VAL A 425 8.29 -18.71 -0.64
C VAL A 425 7.51 -19.29 0.54
N PHE A 426 8.18 -20.07 1.38
CA PHE A 426 7.58 -20.66 2.57
C PHE A 426 7.90 -19.81 3.79
N LEU A 427 6.88 -19.11 4.31
CA LEU A 427 7.01 -18.31 5.53
C LEU A 427 7.13 -19.23 6.73
N ARG A 428 8.18 -19.02 7.53
CA ARG A 428 8.47 -19.73 8.78
C ARG A 428 8.33 -18.81 9.98
N ASP A 429 8.15 -19.40 11.15
CA ASP A 429 8.12 -18.69 12.42
C ASP A 429 9.53 -18.67 13.03
N CYS A 430 9.61 -18.18 14.26
CA CYS A 430 10.84 -17.91 14.97
C CYS A 430 11.39 -19.14 15.70
N PHE A 431 10.56 -20.16 15.89
CA PHE A 431 10.94 -21.43 16.54
C PHE A 431 11.25 -22.53 15.54
N THR A 432 10.94 -22.32 14.27
CA THR A 432 11.28 -23.22 13.19
C THR A 432 12.76 -23.04 12.86
N ASP A 433 13.58 -23.79 13.58
CA ASP A 433 14.97 -24.05 13.21
C ASP A 433 14.97 -24.87 11.92
N ILE A 434 15.50 -24.28 10.86
CA ILE A 434 15.80 -25.02 9.64
C ILE A 434 17.26 -25.46 9.79
N PRO A 435 17.55 -26.76 9.80
CA PRO A 435 18.93 -27.23 9.77
C PRO A 435 19.62 -26.61 8.56
N LEU A 436 20.62 -25.76 8.82
CA LEU A 436 21.53 -25.30 7.78
C LEU A 436 22.52 -26.44 7.56
N GLU A 437 22.30 -27.24 6.50
CA GLU A 437 23.30 -28.22 6.06
C GLU A 437 24.58 -27.54 5.57
#